data_AF-A0A453H2Q7-F1
#
_entry.id   AF-A0A453H2Q7-F1
#
_cell.length_a   1.000
_cell.length_b   1.000
_cell.length_c   1.000
_cell.angle_alpha   90.00
_cell.angle_beta   90.00
_cell.angle_gamma   90.00
#
_symmetry.space_group_name_H-M   'P 1'
#
loop_
_entity.id
_entity.type
_entity.pdbx_description
1 polymer ?
#
loop_
_entity_poly.entity_id
_entity_poly.type
_entity_poly.pdbx_seq_one_letter_code
_entity_poly.pdbx_strand_id
1 'polypeptide(L)'
;CQRVWRRYHLIRKVTEQLHEEWEVLVNQLDINLTNQWISSKMLRPFLFFITQPSSWYKGQQTKTVKSISRCFKIILNSINSMDQSKNFCSFAVGFPEERSIWLYQAKKLISLCSCILARCDHCCCKDVNMVEISTLTMRLAISLTDCKTWKNLTSENTRAADASVETLIEFIGTRQSGTYRCVRRYIKCFGPHVTPGKIDSAIAPDDQLLVTASAVTLALRPFNSTRADMGVDLTGAAKEYFTLILTIPYICKRLPPLLLPALKHISVLQPSLSILLVVADLEG
;
A
#
# COMPACT_ATOMS: atom_id res chain seq x y z
N CYS A 1 -25.70 23.01 10.77
CA CYS A 1 -24.31 23.40 10.42
C CYS A 1 -23.34 23.47 11.63
N GLN A 2 -23.69 24.06 12.79
CA GLN A 2 -22.77 24.20 13.94
C GLN A 2 -22.23 22.87 14.53
N ARG A 3 -23.04 21.81 14.61
CA ARG A 3 -22.63 20.51 15.21
C ARG A 3 -21.51 19.81 14.43
N VAL A 4 -21.55 19.89 13.10
CA VAL A 4 -20.51 19.32 12.22
C VAL A 4 -19.20 20.09 12.37
N TRP A 5 -19.28 21.42 12.43
CA TRP A 5 -18.11 22.29 12.64
C TRP A 5 -17.45 22.07 14.01
N ARG A 6 -18.24 21.94 15.08
CA ARG A 6 -17.72 21.64 16.43
C ARG A 6 -17.03 20.28 16.48
N ARG A 7 -17.63 19.26 15.86
CA ARG A 7 -17.04 17.91 15.79
C ARG A 7 -15.74 17.91 14.99
N TYR A 8 -15.72 18.58 13.83
CA TYR A 8 -14.51 18.74 13.03
C TYR A 8 -13.39 19.42 13.82
N HIS A 9 -13.70 20.50 14.53
CA HIS A 9 -12.69 21.24 15.30
C HIS A 9 -12.13 20.42 16.47
N LEU A 10 -12.99 19.70 17.19
CA LEU A 10 -12.57 18.79 18.26
C LEU A 10 -11.68 17.65 17.74
N ILE A 11 -12.08 17.00 16.64
CA ILE A 11 -11.27 15.94 16.01
C ILE A 11 -9.91 16.50 15.60
N ARG A 12 -9.88 17.69 15.00
CA ARG A 12 -8.63 18.33 14.58
C ARG A 12 -7.70 18.57 15.77
N LYS A 13 -8.21 19.15 16.87
CA LYS A 13 -7.40 19.42 18.08
C LYS A 13 -6.83 18.14 18.69
N VAL A 14 -7.66 17.09 18.81
CA VAL A 14 -7.23 15.78 19.32
C VAL A 14 -6.19 15.14 18.40
N THR A 15 -6.35 15.29 17.08
CA THR A 15 -5.41 14.77 16.08
C THR A 15 -4.05 15.45 16.17
N GLU A 16 -4.04 16.78 16.31
CA GLU A 16 -2.82 17.57 16.47
C GLU A 16 -2.08 17.19 17.76
N GLN A 17 -2.80 17.09 18.88
CA GLN A 17 -2.23 16.67 20.17
C GLN A 17 -1.64 15.25 20.11
N LEU A 18 -2.39 14.29 19.57
CA LEU A 18 -1.91 12.91 19.42
C LEU A 18 -0.69 12.82 18.51
N HIS A 19 -0.61 13.66 17.48
CA HIS A 19 0.54 13.71 16.58
C HIS A 19 1.79 14.22 17.33
N GLU A 20 1.66 15.25 18.16
CA GLU A 20 2.76 15.76 18.99
C GLU A 20 3.23 14.74 20.04
N GLU A 21 2.30 14.14 20.78
CA GLU A 21 2.60 13.08 21.75
C GLU A 21 3.30 11.88 21.08
N TRP A 22 2.83 11.51 19.89
CA TRP A 22 3.45 10.44 19.11
C TRP A 22 4.87 10.79 18.66
N GLU A 23 5.13 12.02 18.22
CA GLU A 23 6.49 12.41 17.83
C GLU A 23 7.44 12.42 19.02
N VAL A 24 7.01 12.92 20.18
CA VAL A 24 7.82 12.87 21.41
C VAL A 24 8.14 11.41 21.77
N LEU A 25 7.12 10.55 21.75
CA LEU A 25 7.26 9.14 22.08
C LEU A 25 8.23 8.44 21.13
N VAL A 26 8.09 8.61 19.81
CA VAL A 26 8.92 7.92 18.81
C VAL A 26 10.34 8.50 18.69
N ASN A 27 10.60 9.68 19.27
CA ASN A 27 11.91 10.33 19.31
C ASN A 27 12.79 9.92 20.50
N GLN A 28 12.27 9.14 21.46
CA GLN A 28 13.07 8.68 22.60
C GLN A 28 14.15 7.68 22.14
N LEU A 29 15.37 7.83 22.63
CA LEU A 29 16.55 7.07 22.19
C LEU A 29 16.59 5.63 22.73
N ASP A 30 15.99 5.37 23.89
CA ASP A 30 16.11 4.09 24.62
C ASP A 30 14.87 3.18 24.52
N ILE A 31 14.07 3.32 23.47
CA ILE A 31 12.86 2.51 23.35
C ILE A 31 13.21 1.09 22.90
N ASN A 32 12.84 0.11 23.71
CA ASN A 32 12.79 -1.28 23.26
C ASN A 32 11.63 -1.47 22.27
N LEU A 33 11.95 -1.47 20.97
CA LEU A 33 11.00 -1.60 19.86
C LEU A 33 10.47 -3.03 19.70
N THR A 34 9.66 -3.49 20.65
CA THR A 34 8.95 -4.77 20.52
C THR A 34 7.78 -4.68 19.54
N ASN A 35 7.37 -5.80 18.97
CA ASN A 35 6.20 -5.93 18.08
C ASN A 35 4.92 -5.35 18.72
N GLN A 36 4.71 -5.59 20.02
CA GLN A 36 3.59 -5.08 20.80
C GLN A 36 3.67 -3.57 20.97
N TRP A 37 4.87 -3.02 21.21
CA TRP A 37 5.07 -1.58 21.28
C TRP A 37 4.81 -0.92 19.91
N ILE A 38 5.36 -1.49 18.84
CA ILE A 38 5.15 -1.04 17.46
C ILE A 38 3.67 -1.02 17.12
N SER A 39 2.94 -2.09 17.43
CA SER A 39 1.50 -2.17 17.15
C SER A 39 0.68 -1.18 18.00
N SER A 40 0.86 -1.19 19.32
CA SER A 40 -0.05 -0.52 20.24
C SER A 40 0.29 0.96 20.49
N LYS A 41 1.58 1.30 20.57
CA LYS A 41 2.06 2.64 20.93
C LYS A 41 2.45 3.47 19.71
N MET A 42 3.00 2.83 18.68
CA MET A 42 3.37 3.54 17.44
C MET A 42 2.27 3.51 16.38
N LEU A 43 1.86 2.33 15.91
CA LEU A 43 0.99 2.20 14.74
C LEU A 43 -0.43 2.64 14.99
N ARG A 44 -1.04 2.24 16.11
CA ARG A 44 -2.43 2.57 16.38
C ARG A 44 -2.69 4.09 16.43
N PRO A 45 -1.90 4.91 17.16
CA PRO A 45 -2.06 6.36 17.10
C PRO A 45 -1.71 6.94 15.72
N PHE A 46 -0.64 6.44 15.09
CA PHE A 46 -0.24 6.86 13.74
C PHE A 46 -1.37 6.70 12.72
N LEU A 47 -1.95 5.50 12.63
CA LEU A 47 -3.03 5.20 11.71
C LEU A 47 -4.28 6.04 12.01
N PHE A 48 -4.50 6.42 13.27
CA PHE A 48 -5.59 7.30 13.66
C PHE A 48 -5.41 8.72 13.11
N PHE A 49 -4.26 9.36 13.32
CA PHE A 49 -4.07 10.75 12.91
C PHE A 49 -3.77 10.90 11.41
N ILE A 50 -3.05 9.96 10.80
CA ILE A 50 -2.62 10.05 9.39
C ILE A 50 -3.78 9.87 8.41
N THR A 51 -4.86 9.23 8.86
CA THR A 51 -6.07 9.00 8.05
C THR A 51 -7.05 10.17 8.14
N GLN A 52 -6.81 11.17 9.02
CA GLN A 52 -7.66 12.35 9.11
C GLN A 52 -7.40 13.32 7.94
N PRO A 53 -8.45 13.90 7.32
CA PRO A 53 -8.29 14.85 6.23
C PRO A 53 -7.40 16.07 6.57
N SER A 54 -7.40 16.50 7.83
CA SER A 54 -6.60 17.63 8.31
C SER A 54 -5.09 17.39 8.24
N SER A 55 -4.64 16.15 8.41
CA SER A 55 -3.21 15.81 8.37
C SER A 55 -2.57 16.06 6.99
N TRP A 56 -3.38 16.13 5.94
CA TRP A 56 -2.93 16.36 4.56
C TRP A 56 -3.13 17.81 4.09
N TYR A 57 -3.49 18.73 4.98
CA TYR A 57 -3.57 20.16 4.67
C TYR A 57 -2.18 20.73 4.40
N LYS A 58 -2.07 21.70 3.47
CA LYS A 58 -0.78 22.27 3.02
C LYS A 58 0.14 22.72 4.16
N GLY A 59 -0.40 23.27 5.24
CA GLY A 59 0.39 23.70 6.40
C GLY A 59 1.02 22.58 7.23
N GLN A 60 0.54 21.33 7.11
CA GLN A 60 0.98 20.20 7.92
C GLN A 60 1.64 19.09 7.09
N GLN A 61 1.65 19.23 5.76
CA GLN A 61 2.14 18.22 4.82
C GLN A 61 3.58 17.78 5.12
N THR A 62 4.49 18.70 5.41
CA THR A 62 5.89 18.35 5.74
C THR A 62 6.00 17.52 7.03
N LYS A 63 5.22 17.85 8.07
CA LYS A 63 5.20 17.10 9.33
C LYS A 63 4.65 15.68 9.10
N THR A 64 3.53 15.59 8.40
CA THR A 64 2.88 14.33 8.01
C THR A 64 3.81 13.43 7.20
N VAL A 65 4.52 13.97 6.22
CA VAL A 65 5.50 13.25 5.39
C VAL A 65 6.65 12.72 6.25
N LYS A 66 7.19 13.52 7.17
CA LYS A 66 8.23 13.08 8.11
C LYS A 66 7.75 11.93 9.01
N SER A 67 6.54 12.02 9.55
CA SER A 67 5.98 10.97 10.39
C SER A 67 5.72 9.68 9.62
N ILE A 68 5.26 9.76 8.36
CA ILE A 68 5.14 8.60 7.46
C ILE A 68 6.52 7.97 7.24
N SER A 69 7.52 8.77 6.86
CA SER A 69 8.88 8.28 6.62
C SER A 69 9.43 7.54 7.84
N ARG A 70 9.29 8.14 9.02
CA ARG A 70 9.77 7.55 10.28
C ARG A 70 9.02 6.26 10.63
N CYS A 71 7.69 6.29 10.57
CA CYS A 71 6.86 5.12 10.84
C CYS A 71 7.23 3.95 9.91
N PHE A 72 7.32 4.19 8.61
CA PHE A 72 7.60 3.14 7.62
C PHE A 72 9.03 2.59 7.76
N LYS A 73 10.02 3.46 8.05
CA LYS A 73 11.39 3.01 8.36
C LYS A 73 11.42 2.10 9.59
N ILE A 74 10.70 2.42 10.66
CA ILE A 74 10.63 1.57 11.86
C ILE A 74 10.00 0.20 11.53
N ILE A 75 8.88 0.18 10.81
CA ILE A 75 8.23 -1.09 10.43
C ILE A 75 9.15 -1.93 9.54
N LEU A 76 9.76 -1.34 8.52
CA LEU A 76 10.68 -2.06 7.63
C LEU A 76 11.89 -2.61 8.38
N ASN A 77 12.46 -1.85 9.31
CA ASN A 77 13.54 -2.33 10.17
C ASN A 77 13.07 -3.49 11.06
N SER A 78 11.85 -3.41 11.59
CA SER A 78 11.23 -4.46 12.39
C SER A 78 11.00 -5.75 11.58
N ILE A 79 10.49 -5.66 10.35
CA ILE A 79 10.32 -6.83 9.45
C ILE A 79 11.66 -7.53 9.15
N ASN A 80 12.75 -6.76 9.14
CA ASN A 80 14.11 -7.24 8.95
C ASN A 80 14.78 -7.79 10.23
N SER A 81 14.08 -7.81 11.37
CA SER A 81 14.57 -8.41 12.61
C SER A 81 14.40 -9.93 12.59
N MET A 82 15.45 -10.66 13.00
CA MET A 82 15.36 -12.11 13.26
C MET A 82 14.64 -12.41 14.59
N ASP A 83 14.67 -11.47 15.53
CA ASP A 83 14.03 -11.60 16.84
C ASP A 83 12.51 -11.46 16.69
N GLN A 84 11.79 -12.53 17.02
CA GLN A 84 10.32 -12.60 16.94
C GLN A 84 9.62 -11.54 17.78
N SER A 85 10.20 -11.18 18.93
CA SER A 85 9.65 -10.17 19.83
C SER A 85 9.77 -8.76 19.28
N LYS A 86 10.65 -8.54 18.29
CA LYS A 86 10.88 -7.24 17.63
C LYS A 86 10.33 -7.19 16.21
N ASN A 87 9.98 -8.32 15.62
CA ASN A 87 9.45 -8.39 14.27
C ASN A 87 7.93 -8.18 14.25
N PHE A 88 7.47 -7.10 13.63
CA PHE A 88 6.05 -6.75 13.54
C PHE A 88 5.22 -7.85 12.88
N CYS A 89 5.77 -8.55 11.88
CA CYS A 89 5.09 -9.61 11.18
C CYS A 89 5.00 -10.92 11.98
N SER A 90 5.63 -11.04 13.16
CA SER A 90 5.39 -12.19 14.03
C SER A 90 3.93 -12.28 14.50
N PHE A 91 3.22 -11.15 14.60
CA PHE A 91 1.78 -11.15 14.89
C PHE A 91 0.95 -11.85 13.81
N ALA A 92 1.44 -11.91 12.56
CA ALA A 92 0.75 -12.62 11.49
C ALA A 92 0.73 -14.14 11.69
N VAL A 93 1.64 -14.69 12.49
CA VAL A 93 1.72 -16.14 12.79
C VAL A 93 1.39 -16.48 14.24
N GLY A 94 1.07 -15.47 15.05
CA GLY A 94 0.79 -15.60 16.48
C GLY A 94 -0.65 -16.06 16.78
N PHE A 95 -1.11 -15.70 17.98
CA PHE A 95 -2.46 -16.04 18.44
C PHE A 95 -3.56 -15.39 17.57
N PRO A 96 -4.79 -15.92 17.55
CA PRO A 96 -5.89 -15.35 16.76
C PRO A 96 -6.08 -13.83 16.94
N GLU A 97 -5.89 -13.33 18.15
CA GLU A 97 -5.99 -11.91 18.49
C GLU A 97 -4.87 -11.10 17.84
N GLU A 98 -3.62 -11.58 17.94
CA GLU A 98 -2.44 -10.95 17.33
C GLU A 98 -2.58 -10.92 15.80
N ARG A 99 -3.03 -12.03 15.20
CA ARG A 99 -3.30 -12.12 13.76
C ARG A 99 -4.36 -11.13 13.31
N SER A 100 -5.42 -10.98 14.10
CA SER A 100 -6.49 -10.02 13.83
C SER A 100 -5.99 -8.57 13.92
N ILE A 101 -5.15 -8.27 14.91
CA ILE A 101 -4.51 -6.95 15.07
C ILE A 101 -3.61 -6.65 13.89
N TRP A 102 -2.72 -7.58 13.54
CA TRP A 102 -1.81 -7.44 12.40
C TRP A 102 -2.58 -7.22 11.11
N LEU A 103 -3.58 -8.05 10.83
CA LEU A 103 -4.37 -7.95 9.62
C LEU A 103 -5.09 -6.60 9.52
N TYR A 104 -5.68 -6.11 10.62
CA TYR A 104 -6.32 -4.80 10.64
C TYR A 104 -5.32 -3.68 10.32
N GLN A 105 -4.16 -3.68 10.98
CA GLN A 105 -3.13 -2.66 10.80
C GLN A 105 -2.52 -2.73 9.40
N ALA A 106 -2.23 -3.93 8.89
CA ALA A 106 -1.71 -4.16 7.55
C ALA A 106 -2.69 -3.66 6.48
N LYS A 107 -4.00 -3.94 6.62
CA LYS A 107 -5.03 -3.39 5.70
C LYS A 107 -5.01 -1.86 5.67
N LYS A 108 -4.92 -1.22 6.84
CA LYS A 108 -4.82 0.25 6.93
C LYS A 108 -3.52 0.79 6.33
N LEU A 109 -2.39 0.11 6.56
CA LEU A 109 -1.10 0.47 5.96
C LEU A 109 -1.14 0.34 4.43
N ILE A 110 -1.71 -0.74 3.88
CA ILE A 110 -1.88 -0.90 2.42
C ILE A 110 -2.76 0.21 1.84
N SER A 111 -3.88 0.54 2.46
CA SER A 111 -4.72 1.66 2.01
C SER A 111 -3.98 3.00 2.07
N LEU A 112 -3.17 3.24 3.12
CA LEU A 112 -2.31 4.42 3.21
C LEU A 112 -1.26 4.44 2.11
N CYS A 113 -0.61 3.31 1.84
CA CYS A 113 0.40 3.17 0.79
C CYS A 113 -0.19 3.48 -0.59
N SER A 114 -1.36 2.92 -0.89
CA SER A 114 -2.13 3.22 -2.09
C SER A 114 -2.49 4.71 -2.17
N CYS A 115 -2.93 5.31 -1.06
CA CYS A 115 -3.27 6.73 -1.03
C CYS A 115 -2.08 7.66 -1.31
N ILE A 116 -0.90 7.33 -0.76
CA ILE A 116 0.36 8.04 -1.03
C ILE A 116 0.73 7.89 -2.50
N LEU A 117 0.65 6.67 -3.05
CA LEU A 117 0.91 6.40 -4.48
C LEU A 117 0.03 7.25 -5.40
N ALA A 118 -1.26 7.38 -5.06
CA ALA A 118 -2.21 8.19 -5.83
C ALA A 118 -1.91 9.70 -5.79
N ARG A 119 -1.09 10.15 -4.83
CA ARG A 119 -0.66 11.53 -4.62
C ARG A 119 0.72 11.81 -5.19
N CYS A 120 1.41 10.81 -5.74
CA CYS A 120 2.65 11.00 -6.49
C CYS A 120 2.33 11.80 -7.77
N ASP A 121 2.37 13.12 -7.66
CA ASP A 121 2.25 14.00 -8.81
C ASP A 121 3.63 14.18 -9.45
N HIS A 122 3.94 13.26 -10.37
CA HIS A 122 5.17 13.32 -11.18
C HIS A 122 5.24 14.58 -12.07
N CYS A 123 4.14 15.29 -12.28
CA CYS A 123 4.09 16.50 -13.10
C CYS A 123 4.35 17.79 -12.31
N CYS A 124 4.17 17.78 -10.98
CA CYS A 124 4.29 19.00 -10.15
C CYS A 124 5.34 18.93 -9.03
N CYS A 125 5.91 17.76 -8.72
CA CYS A 125 6.87 17.62 -7.62
C CYS A 125 8.32 17.68 -8.09
N LYS A 126 8.94 18.87 -8.00
CA LYS A 126 10.41 19.02 -7.92
C LYS A 126 10.96 18.66 -6.52
N ASP A 127 10.12 18.12 -5.64
CA ASP A 127 10.42 17.89 -4.23
C ASP A 127 10.97 16.47 -4.06
N VAL A 128 12.29 16.38 -3.91
CA VAL A 128 13.08 15.14 -3.71
C VAL A 128 12.45 14.22 -2.64
N ASN A 129 11.78 14.81 -1.65
CA ASN A 129 11.09 14.10 -0.57
C ASN A 129 9.97 13.16 -1.05
N MET A 130 9.26 13.49 -2.14
CA MET A 130 8.13 12.66 -2.60
C MET A 130 8.58 11.36 -3.26
N VAL A 131 9.72 11.36 -3.95
CA VAL A 131 10.28 10.14 -4.56
C VAL A 131 10.73 9.18 -3.47
N GLU A 132 11.51 9.65 -2.48
CA GLU A 132 11.95 8.82 -1.35
C GLU A 132 10.75 8.20 -0.61
N ILE A 133 9.72 9.01 -0.32
CA ILE A 133 8.50 8.56 0.33
C ILE A 133 7.79 7.51 -0.52
N SER A 134 7.70 7.69 -1.83
CA SER A 134 7.04 6.74 -2.74
C SER A 134 7.77 5.40 -2.78
N THR A 135 9.09 5.43 -2.89
CA THR A 135 9.96 4.24 -2.84
C THR A 135 9.79 3.51 -1.51
N LEU A 136 9.89 4.23 -0.39
CA LEU A 136 9.71 3.67 0.95
C LEU A 136 8.32 3.05 1.14
N THR A 137 7.29 3.75 0.66
CA THR A 137 5.89 3.31 0.71
C THR A 137 5.69 2.01 -0.07
N MET A 138 6.20 1.95 -1.29
CA MET A 138 6.09 0.75 -2.12
C MET A 138 6.88 -0.41 -1.54
N ARG A 139 8.08 -0.17 -1.01
CA ARG A 139 8.86 -1.21 -0.30
C ARG A 139 8.06 -1.80 0.87
N LEU A 140 7.45 -0.96 1.70
CA LEU A 140 6.60 -1.43 2.79
C LEU A 140 5.41 -2.26 2.29
N ALA A 141 4.71 -1.78 1.25
CA ALA A 141 3.57 -2.50 0.70
C ALA A 141 3.96 -3.90 0.17
N ILE A 142 5.10 -4.00 -0.52
CA ILE A 142 5.64 -5.28 -0.98
C ILE A 142 6.05 -6.16 0.21
N SER A 143 6.79 -5.63 1.19
CA SER A 143 7.18 -6.41 2.37
C SER A 143 5.99 -6.95 3.14
N LEU A 144 4.88 -6.20 3.27
CA LEU A 144 3.67 -6.70 3.96
C LEU A 144 2.92 -7.78 3.17
N THR A 145 3.06 -7.79 1.84
CA THR A 145 2.34 -8.72 0.93
C THR A 145 3.22 -9.86 0.42
N ASP A 146 4.43 -9.98 0.96
CA ASP A 146 5.39 -11.01 0.60
C ASP A 146 6.10 -11.52 1.86
N CYS A 147 5.55 -12.59 2.46
CA CYS A 147 6.10 -13.19 3.65
C CYS A 147 7.56 -13.65 3.45
N LYS A 148 7.99 -13.98 2.23
CA LYS A 148 9.38 -14.40 1.94
C LYS A 148 10.41 -13.32 2.28
N THR A 149 9.97 -12.08 2.40
CA THR A 149 10.82 -10.96 2.81
C THR A 149 10.99 -10.85 4.33
N TRP A 150 10.24 -11.62 5.13
CA TRP A 150 10.27 -11.55 6.58
C TRP A 150 11.40 -12.43 7.13
N LYS A 151 12.35 -11.81 7.82
CA LYS A 151 13.56 -12.51 8.26
C LYS A 151 13.35 -13.51 9.40
N ASN A 152 12.26 -13.39 10.15
CA ASN A 152 11.97 -14.23 11.31
C ASN A 152 11.17 -15.51 10.99
N LEU A 153 10.88 -15.78 9.71
CA LEU A 153 10.09 -16.96 9.35
C LEU A 153 10.89 -18.25 9.48
N THR A 154 10.28 -19.20 10.17
CA THR A 154 10.71 -20.60 10.22
C THR A 154 9.89 -21.43 9.24
N SER A 155 10.41 -22.59 8.84
CA SER A 155 9.69 -23.55 7.98
C SER A 155 8.32 -23.94 8.56
N GLU A 156 8.21 -24.04 9.88
CA GLU A 156 6.97 -24.36 10.60
C GLU A 156 5.89 -23.29 10.44
N ASN A 157 6.29 -22.02 10.50
CA ASN A 157 5.36 -20.87 10.50
C ASN A 157 5.04 -20.33 9.10
N THR A 158 5.73 -20.83 8.06
CA THR A 158 5.61 -20.33 6.68
C THR A 158 4.17 -20.43 6.17
N ARG A 159 3.50 -21.57 6.38
CA ARG A 159 2.10 -21.76 5.96
C ARG A 159 1.11 -20.81 6.64
N ALA A 160 1.33 -20.53 7.93
CA ALA A 160 0.48 -19.59 8.67
C ALA A 160 0.69 -18.14 8.18
N ALA A 161 1.94 -17.77 7.90
CA ALA A 161 2.28 -16.47 7.34
C ALA A 161 1.66 -16.28 5.96
N ASP A 162 1.79 -17.29 5.09
CA ASP A 162 1.16 -17.31 3.76
C ASP A 162 -0.35 -17.09 3.87
N ALA A 163 -1.04 -17.82 4.75
CA ALA A 163 -2.49 -17.67 4.92
C ALA A 163 -2.90 -16.27 5.39
N SER A 164 -2.13 -15.63 6.27
CA SER A 164 -2.37 -14.25 6.70
C SER A 164 -2.10 -13.23 5.59
N VAL A 165 -1.05 -13.42 4.79
CA VAL A 165 -0.75 -12.60 3.62
C VAL A 165 -1.84 -12.76 2.55
N GLU A 166 -2.31 -13.98 2.28
CA GLU A 166 -3.41 -14.23 1.35
C GLU A 166 -4.69 -13.46 1.74
N THR A 167 -5.01 -13.42 3.03
CA THR A 167 -6.16 -12.63 3.52
C THR A 167 -5.96 -11.11 3.30
N LEU A 168 -4.73 -10.63 3.31
CA LEU A 168 -4.39 -9.24 2.98
C LEU A 168 -4.46 -9.00 1.45
N ILE A 169 -4.03 -9.95 0.64
CA ILE A 169 -4.12 -9.93 -0.82
C ILE A 169 -5.58 -9.90 -1.29
N GLU A 170 -6.45 -10.69 -0.66
CA GLU A 170 -7.90 -10.64 -0.92
C GLU A 170 -8.45 -9.23 -0.67
N PHE A 171 -8.05 -8.60 0.44
CA PHE A 171 -8.44 -7.22 0.73
C PHE A 171 -7.98 -6.26 -0.37
N ILE A 172 -6.75 -6.39 -0.88
CA ILE A 172 -6.24 -5.58 -2.00
C ILE A 172 -7.16 -5.72 -3.22
N GLY A 173 -7.64 -6.94 -3.50
CA GLY A 173 -8.60 -7.23 -4.56
C GLY A 173 -9.95 -6.54 -4.41
N THR A 174 -10.35 -6.14 -3.20
CA THR A 174 -11.65 -5.51 -2.96
C THR A 174 -11.68 -4.02 -3.34
N ARG A 175 -12.87 -3.53 -3.72
CA ARG A 175 -13.15 -2.10 -3.90
C ARG A 175 -12.86 -1.26 -2.64
N GLN A 176 -12.98 -1.86 -1.45
CA GLN A 176 -12.77 -1.17 -0.17
C GLN A 176 -11.31 -0.77 0.05
N SER A 177 -10.34 -1.51 -0.50
CA SER A 177 -8.93 -1.16 -0.36
C SER A 177 -8.56 0.13 -1.08
N GLY A 178 -9.28 0.45 -2.17
CA GLY A 178 -8.99 1.55 -3.06
C GLY A 178 -7.71 1.38 -3.88
N THR A 179 -7.06 0.22 -3.85
CA THR A 179 -5.74 -0.02 -4.44
C THR A 179 -5.76 0.22 -5.95
N TYR A 180 -6.66 -0.43 -6.69
CA TYR A 180 -6.77 -0.25 -8.14
C TYR A 180 -7.07 1.20 -8.54
N ARG A 181 -7.91 1.91 -7.79
CA ARG A 181 -8.20 3.34 -8.03
C ARG A 181 -6.95 4.20 -7.88
N CYS A 182 -6.14 3.90 -6.87
CA CYS A 182 -4.90 4.61 -6.59
C CYS A 182 -3.83 4.32 -7.65
N VAL A 183 -3.63 3.05 -8.00
CA VAL A 183 -2.72 2.63 -9.08
C VAL A 183 -3.14 3.25 -10.41
N ARG A 184 -4.44 3.26 -10.74
CA ARG A 184 -4.96 3.95 -11.93
C ARG A 184 -4.58 5.42 -11.95
N ARG A 185 -4.78 6.12 -10.83
CA ARG A 185 -4.46 7.54 -10.72
C ARG A 185 -2.96 7.78 -10.93
N TYR A 186 -2.12 6.96 -10.32
CA TYR A 186 -0.67 6.98 -10.49
C TYR A 186 -0.25 6.77 -11.95
N ILE A 187 -0.74 5.72 -12.62
CA ILE A 187 -0.40 5.44 -14.02
C ILE A 187 -0.86 6.58 -14.94
N LYS A 188 -2.00 7.22 -14.63
CA LYS A 188 -2.50 8.37 -15.39
C LYS A 188 -1.63 9.62 -15.27
N CYS A 189 -0.82 9.74 -14.21
CA CYS A 189 0.14 10.84 -14.07
C CYS A 189 1.30 10.72 -15.07
N PHE A 190 1.63 9.53 -15.58
CA PHE A 190 2.54 9.41 -16.72
C PHE A 190 1.85 9.94 -17.97
N GLY A 191 2.36 11.04 -18.54
CA GLY A 191 1.96 11.47 -19.88
C GLY A 191 2.11 10.32 -20.89
N PRO A 192 1.31 10.25 -21.95
CA PRO A 192 1.56 9.28 -23.02
C PRO A 192 2.98 9.51 -23.54
N HIS A 193 3.81 8.46 -23.65
CA HIS A 193 5.15 8.58 -24.22
C HIS A 193 5.05 9.04 -25.68
N VAL A 194 4.97 10.35 -25.88
CA VAL A 194 4.92 11.04 -27.17
C VAL A 194 5.89 12.21 -27.07
N THR A 195 7.17 11.87 -26.89
CA THR A 195 8.33 12.48 -27.55
C THR A 195 9.62 12.11 -26.80
N PRO A 196 10.66 11.60 -27.48
CA PRO A 196 12.00 11.51 -26.92
C PRO A 196 12.61 12.90 -26.97
N GLY A 197 12.22 13.77 -26.05
CA GLY A 197 12.66 15.16 -26.03
C GLY A 197 12.44 15.79 -24.67
N LYS A 198 13.52 15.83 -23.89
CA LYS A 198 13.64 16.48 -22.57
C LYS A 198 12.71 15.95 -21.49
N ILE A 199 13.10 14.81 -20.91
CA ILE A 199 12.85 14.60 -19.49
C ILE A 199 13.98 15.32 -18.75
N ASP A 200 13.82 16.63 -18.51
CA ASP A 200 14.59 17.33 -17.47
C ASP A 200 14.00 16.91 -16.11
N SER A 201 14.19 15.64 -15.71
CA SER A 201 13.82 15.19 -14.37
C SER A 201 15.08 14.90 -13.56
N ALA A 202 15.19 15.57 -12.42
CA ALA A 202 16.21 15.32 -11.39
C ALA A 202 15.99 13.97 -10.66
N ILE A 203 15.38 12.98 -11.33
CA ILE A 203 14.94 11.70 -10.77
C ILE A 203 15.82 10.61 -11.36
N ALA A 204 16.42 9.77 -10.50
CA ALA A 204 17.09 8.57 -10.96
C ALA A 204 16.04 7.64 -11.62
N PRO A 205 16.20 7.24 -12.89
CA PRO A 205 15.23 6.43 -13.62
C PRO A 205 14.88 5.09 -12.91
N ASP A 206 15.81 4.60 -12.08
CA ASP A 206 15.67 3.35 -11.33
C ASP A 206 14.62 3.43 -10.20
N ASP A 207 14.51 4.55 -9.49
CA ASP A 207 13.54 4.71 -8.39
C ASP A 207 12.11 4.76 -8.92
N GLN A 208 11.90 5.46 -10.04
CA GLN A 208 10.60 5.53 -10.70
C GLN A 208 10.18 4.15 -11.25
N LEU A 209 11.14 3.40 -11.81
CA LEU A 209 10.89 2.03 -12.26
C LEU A 209 10.52 1.14 -11.07
N LEU A 210 11.22 1.24 -9.94
CA LEU A 210 10.93 0.47 -8.73
C LEU A 210 9.52 0.76 -8.20
N VAL A 211 9.14 2.04 -8.08
CA VAL A 211 7.79 2.42 -7.60
C VAL A 211 6.73 1.89 -8.54
N THR A 212 6.93 2.02 -9.86
CA THR A 212 5.97 1.58 -10.87
C THR A 212 5.85 0.06 -10.91
N ALA A 213 6.98 -0.66 -10.88
CA ALA A 213 7.01 -2.12 -10.80
C ALA A 213 6.29 -2.60 -9.54
N SER A 214 6.58 -2.00 -8.38
CA SER A 214 5.93 -2.37 -7.11
C SER A 214 4.42 -2.11 -7.13
N ALA A 215 3.97 -0.99 -7.69
CA ALA A 215 2.56 -0.68 -7.83
C ALA A 215 1.84 -1.68 -8.73
N VAL A 216 2.45 -2.06 -9.86
CA VAL A 216 1.94 -3.09 -10.77
C VAL A 216 1.92 -4.45 -10.08
N THR A 217 3.01 -4.85 -9.41
CA THR A 217 3.08 -6.08 -8.63
C THR A 217 1.96 -6.14 -7.59
N LEU A 218 1.75 -5.07 -6.82
CA LEU A 218 0.68 -5.00 -5.82
C LEU A 218 -0.70 -5.18 -6.45
N ALA A 219 -0.97 -4.54 -7.59
CA ALA A 219 -2.23 -4.70 -8.34
C ALA A 219 -2.41 -6.11 -8.91
N LEU A 220 -1.32 -6.81 -9.20
CA LEU A 220 -1.34 -8.18 -9.75
C LEU A 220 -1.32 -9.27 -8.68
N ARG A 221 -0.99 -8.96 -7.41
CA ARG A 221 -0.94 -9.93 -6.30
C ARG A 221 -2.19 -10.83 -6.22
N PRO A 222 -3.43 -10.33 -6.37
CA PRO A 222 -4.62 -11.18 -6.31
C PRO A 222 -4.66 -12.29 -7.37
N PHE A 223 -4.03 -12.09 -8.54
CA PHE A 223 -4.02 -13.07 -9.63
C PHE A 223 -2.84 -14.04 -9.57
N ASN A 224 -1.83 -13.73 -8.75
CA ASN A 224 -0.63 -14.56 -8.55
C ASN A 224 -0.64 -15.26 -7.19
N SER A 225 -1.79 -15.26 -6.52
CA SER A 225 -1.92 -15.77 -5.16
C SER A 225 -2.15 -17.27 -5.19
N THR A 226 -1.73 -17.98 -4.15
CA THR A 226 -1.93 -19.44 -4.04
C THR A 226 -3.42 -19.80 -4.03
N ARG A 227 -4.28 -18.88 -3.57
CA ARG A 227 -5.74 -19.02 -3.65
C ARG A 227 -6.27 -18.91 -5.07
N ALA A 228 -5.65 -18.10 -5.92
CA ALA A 228 -5.96 -18.07 -7.35
C ALA A 228 -5.72 -19.43 -8.00
N ASP A 229 -4.61 -20.09 -7.67
CA ASP A 229 -4.29 -21.44 -8.16
C ASP A 229 -5.29 -22.50 -7.68
N MET A 230 -5.87 -22.29 -6.49
CA MET A 230 -6.92 -23.14 -5.91
C MET A 230 -8.33 -22.81 -6.44
N GLY A 231 -8.46 -21.92 -7.43
CA GLY A 231 -9.74 -21.58 -8.06
C GLY A 231 -10.68 -20.76 -7.19
N VAL A 232 -10.15 -20.04 -6.19
CA VAL A 232 -10.96 -19.11 -5.37
C VAL A 232 -11.54 -18.00 -6.24
N ASP A 233 -12.76 -17.55 -5.91
CA ASP A 233 -13.46 -16.51 -6.64
C ASP A 233 -12.68 -15.17 -6.64
N LEU A 234 -12.09 -14.85 -7.79
CA LEU A 234 -11.39 -13.59 -8.04
C LEU A 234 -12.29 -12.52 -8.67
N THR A 235 -13.60 -12.74 -8.79
CA THR A 235 -14.51 -11.86 -9.55
C THR A 235 -14.43 -10.41 -9.10
N GLY A 236 -14.32 -10.16 -7.79
CA GLY A 236 -14.16 -8.81 -7.25
C GLY A 236 -12.88 -8.12 -7.74
N ALA A 237 -11.73 -8.81 -7.64
CA ALA A 237 -10.43 -8.29 -8.06
C ALA A 237 -10.36 -8.11 -9.58
N ALA A 238 -10.84 -9.10 -10.33
CA ALA A 238 -10.91 -9.10 -11.79
C ALA A 238 -11.82 -7.96 -12.30
N LYS A 239 -12.98 -7.72 -11.68
CA LYS A 239 -13.87 -6.60 -12.02
C LYS A 239 -13.19 -5.24 -11.81
N GLU A 240 -12.54 -5.04 -10.67
CA GLU A 240 -11.84 -3.80 -10.37
C GLU A 240 -10.62 -3.61 -11.31
N TYR A 241 -9.84 -4.66 -11.57
CA TYR A 241 -8.70 -4.63 -12.50
C TYR A 241 -9.15 -4.28 -13.92
N PHE A 242 -10.17 -4.96 -14.44
CA PHE A 242 -10.74 -4.66 -15.75
C PHE A 242 -11.22 -3.20 -15.82
N THR A 243 -12.05 -2.78 -14.87
CA THR A 243 -12.71 -1.47 -14.90
C THR A 243 -11.74 -0.31 -14.67
N LEU A 244 -10.70 -0.48 -13.84
CA LEU A 244 -9.83 0.63 -13.43
C LEU A 244 -8.45 0.60 -14.07
N ILE A 245 -7.89 -0.58 -14.35
CA ILE A 245 -6.54 -0.70 -14.92
C ILE A 245 -6.61 -0.86 -16.44
N LEU A 246 -7.34 -1.86 -16.94
CA LEU A 246 -7.37 -2.13 -18.39
C LEU A 246 -8.06 -1.02 -19.20
N THR A 247 -8.94 -0.23 -18.59
CA THR A 247 -9.57 0.95 -19.24
C THR A 247 -8.70 2.20 -19.25
N ILE A 248 -7.46 2.16 -18.74
CA ILE A 248 -6.58 3.33 -18.78
C ILE A 248 -6.23 3.65 -20.23
N PRO A 249 -6.54 4.87 -20.72
CA PRO A 249 -6.25 5.24 -22.11
C PRO A 249 -4.76 5.16 -22.37
N TYR A 250 -4.38 4.44 -23.43
CA TYR A 250 -3.00 4.23 -23.84
C TYR A 250 -2.10 3.61 -22.75
N ILE A 251 -2.63 2.70 -21.92
CA ILE A 251 -1.87 2.05 -20.83
C ILE A 251 -0.52 1.47 -21.30
N CYS A 252 -0.49 0.84 -22.48
CA CYS A 252 0.74 0.28 -23.06
C CYS A 252 1.80 1.34 -23.39
N LYS A 253 1.39 2.61 -23.59
CA LYS A 253 2.28 3.76 -23.84
C LYS A 253 2.54 4.61 -22.60
N ARG A 254 1.99 4.24 -21.44
CA ARG A 254 2.19 4.95 -20.16
C ARG A 254 3.06 4.17 -19.17
N LEU A 255 3.27 2.89 -19.43
CA LEU A 255 4.03 1.99 -18.57
C LEU A 255 5.37 1.64 -19.22
N PRO A 256 6.41 1.41 -18.38
CA PRO A 256 7.67 0.85 -18.85
C PRO A 256 7.43 -0.46 -19.64
N PRO A 257 8.06 -0.65 -20.81
CA PRO A 257 7.88 -1.84 -21.63
C PRO A 257 8.12 -3.16 -20.88
N LEU A 258 9.04 -3.15 -19.92
CA LEU A 258 9.39 -4.28 -19.05
C LEU A 258 8.20 -4.83 -18.24
N LEU A 259 7.19 -4.00 -17.94
CA LEU A 259 6.04 -4.38 -17.13
C LEU A 259 4.83 -4.82 -17.98
N LEU A 260 4.86 -4.60 -19.28
CA LEU A 260 3.76 -4.94 -20.19
C LEU A 260 3.48 -6.44 -20.28
N PRO A 261 4.49 -7.35 -20.31
CA PRO A 261 4.23 -8.78 -20.34
C PRO A 261 3.42 -9.26 -19.14
N ALA A 262 3.71 -8.76 -17.93
CA ALA A 262 3.01 -9.15 -16.71
C ALA A 262 1.52 -8.76 -16.75
N LEU A 263 1.20 -7.56 -17.24
CA LEU A 263 -0.18 -7.07 -17.34
C LEU A 263 -1.01 -7.78 -18.42
N LYS A 264 -0.34 -8.30 -19.46
CA LYS A 264 -0.96 -9.00 -20.59
C LYS A 264 -0.98 -10.52 -20.40
N HIS A 265 -0.44 -11.03 -19.30
CA HIS A 265 -0.35 -12.46 -19.07
C HIS A 265 -1.75 -13.08 -18.99
N ILE A 266 -1.89 -14.29 -19.54
CA ILE A 266 -3.20 -14.96 -19.65
C ILE A 266 -3.83 -15.22 -18.28
N SER A 267 -3.04 -15.53 -17.26
CA SER A 267 -3.55 -15.74 -15.88
C SER A 267 -4.21 -14.50 -15.27
N VAL A 268 -3.88 -13.31 -15.75
CA VAL A 268 -4.46 -12.05 -15.29
C VAL A 268 -5.68 -11.68 -16.14
N LEU A 269 -5.56 -11.85 -17.46
CA LEU A 269 -6.61 -11.48 -18.41
C LEU A 269 -7.79 -12.47 -18.39
N GLN A 270 -7.53 -13.77 -18.29
CA GLN A 270 -8.58 -14.79 -18.36
C GLN A 270 -9.65 -14.61 -17.27
N PRO A 271 -9.32 -14.48 -15.97
CA PRO A 271 -10.34 -14.21 -14.95
C PRO A 271 -11.15 -12.94 -15.22
N SER A 272 -10.50 -11.91 -15.77
CA SER A 272 -11.12 -10.64 -16.14
C SER A 272 -12.06 -10.76 -17.34
N LEU A 273 -11.70 -11.57 -18.34
CA LEU A 273 -12.48 -11.82 -19.55
C LEU A 273 -13.65 -12.78 -19.29
N SER A 274 -13.47 -13.78 -18.43
CA SER A 274 -14.54 -14.69 -18.00
C SER A 274 -15.73 -13.94 -17.39
N ILE A 275 -15.49 -12.82 -16.68
CA ILE A 275 -16.58 -11.97 -16.17
C ILE A 275 -17.42 -11.40 -17.31
N LEU A 276 -16.79 -10.97 -18.42
CA LEU A 276 -17.53 -10.41 -19.55
C LEU A 276 -18.40 -11.47 -20.23
N LEU A 277 -17.91 -12.70 -20.33
CA LEU A 277 -18.66 -13.82 -20.88
C LEU A 277 -19.86 -14.18 -20.00
N VAL A 278 -19.67 -14.24 -18.67
CA VAL A 278 -20.76 -14.51 -17.72
C VAL A 278 -21.80 -13.38 -17.71
N VAL A 279 -21.39 -12.12 -17.86
CA VAL A 279 -22.33 -10.98 -17.96
C VAL A 279 -23.10 -11.01 -19.28
N ALA A 280 -22.46 -11.40 -20.38
CA ALA A 280 -23.12 -11.56 -21.68
C ALA A 280 -24.17 -12.69 -21.68
N ASP A 281 -23.89 -13.80 -20.98
CA ASP A 281 -24.81 -14.94 -20.86
C ASP A 281 -26.01 -14.67 -19.93
N LEU A 282 -25.92 -13.68 -19.03
CA LEU A 282 -27.01 -13.28 -18.12
C LEU A 282 -27.93 -12.19 -18.71
N GLU A 283 -27.52 -11.54 -19.80
CA GLU A 283 -28.29 -10.50 -20.51
C GLU A 283 -28.94 -11.03 -21.81
N GLY A 284 -28.84 -12.34 -22.09
CA GLY A 284 -29.51 -13.04 -23.20
C GLY A 284 -30.70 -13.88 -22.75
#